data_AF-A0A554K9W9-F1
#
_entry.id   AF-A0A554K9W9-F1
#
_cell.length_a   1.000
_cell.length_b   1.000
_cell.length_c   1.000
_cell.angle_alpha   90.00
_cell.angle_beta   90.00
_cell.angle_gamma   90.00
#
_symmetry.space_group_name_H-M   'P 1'
#
loop_
_entity.id
_entity.type
_entity.pdbx_description
1 polymer ?
#
loop_
_entity_poly.entity_id
_entity_poly.type
_entity_poly.pdbx_seq_one_letter_code
_entity_poly.pdbx_strand_id
1 'polypeptide(L)'
;MWFKKTNHPEFVVIVRANILKNLLALVVALLLTPGIAVSLRSSLTSQNVGDFLVVLSILLVTVCFANFAFSYEHLPRGFLQELLALAHAATFLFMLLMGVLLIAVTVVIQIAYPTMFLLALGFNALLYLAMMLYDLWDSLRMLNR
;
A
#
# COMPACT_ATOMS: atom_id res chain seq x y z
N MET A 1 -3.13 12.61 -25.94
CA MET A 1 -2.18 11.97 -26.88
C MET A 1 -1.42 10.84 -26.17
N TRP A 2 -2.11 9.80 -25.66
CA TRP A 2 -1.50 8.86 -24.68
C TRP A 2 -1.85 7.37 -24.88
N PHE A 3 -2.45 7.00 -26.01
CA PHE A 3 -2.81 5.59 -26.32
C PHE A 3 -2.30 5.16 -27.69
N LYS A 4 -1.03 5.43 -28.01
CA LYS A 4 -0.39 4.83 -29.21
C LYS A 4 0.44 3.62 -28.78
N LYS A 5 -0.03 2.44 -29.22
CA LYS A 5 0.50 1.06 -29.09
C LYS A 5 0.16 0.31 -27.80
N THR A 6 -1.06 -0.22 -27.75
CA THR A 6 -1.54 -1.23 -26.79
C THR A 6 -1.25 -2.69 -27.21
N ASN A 7 -0.37 -2.91 -28.21
CA ASN A 7 -0.03 -4.27 -28.70
C ASN A 7 1.36 -4.74 -28.26
N HIS A 8 1.80 -4.33 -27.06
CA HIS A 8 3.00 -4.89 -26.45
C HIS A 8 2.59 -5.97 -25.44
N PRO A 9 2.98 -7.25 -25.62
CA PRO A 9 2.65 -8.33 -24.68
C PRO A 9 3.11 -8.01 -23.25
N GLU A 10 4.17 -7.20 -23.11
CA GLU A 10 4.72 -6.68 -21.85
C GLU A 10 3.72 -5.84 -21.05
N PHE A 11 2.85 -5.07 -21.72
CA PHE A 11 1.81 -4.26 -21.06
C PHE A 11 0.85 -5.13 -20.25
N VAL A 12 0.36 -6.21 -20.88
CA VAL A 12 -0.59 -7.13 -20.24
C VAL A 12 0.05 -7.84 -19.07
N VAL A 13 1.33 -8.22 -19.20
CA VAL A 13 2.10 -8.89 -18.14
C VAL A 13 2.27 -7.95 -16.94
N ILE A 14 2.70 -6.71 -17.14
CA ILE A 14 2.94 -5.75 -16.06
C ILE A 14 1.65 -5.39 -15.33
N VAL A 15 0.57 -5.09 -16.07
CA VAL A 15 -0.73 -4.76 -15.44
C VAL A 15 -1.24 -5.93 -14.60
N ARG A 16 -1.19 -7.15 -15.13
CA ARG A 16 -1.63 -8.34 -14.38
C ARG A 16 -0.77 -8.58 -13.15
N ALA A 17 0.56 -8.47 -13.26
CA ALA A 17 1.47 -8.61 -12.13
C ALA A 17 1.21 -7.54 -11.06
N ASN A 18 0.93 -6.31 -11.46
CA ASN A 18 0.65 -5.20 -10.55
C ASN A 18 -0.68 -5.37 -9.81
N ILE A 19 -1.73 -5.81 -10.51
CA ILE A 19 -3.02 -6.11 -9.88
C ILE A 19 -2.85 -7.28 -8.91
N LEU A 20 -2.19 -8.36 -9.34
CA LEU A 20 -2.02 -9.55 -8.52
C LEU A 20 -1.21 -9.26 -7.25
N LYS A 21 -0.11 -8.50 -7.35
CA LYS A 21 0.71 -8.16 -6.16
C LYS A 21 -0.10 -7.35 -5.14
N ASN A 22 -0.90 -6.38 -5.60
CA ASN A 22 -1.65 -5.49 -4.71
C ASN A 22 -2.85 -6.23 -4.08
N LEU A 23 -3.52 -7.10 -4.84
CA LEU A 23 -4.54 -8.00 -4.28
C LEU A 23 -3.93 -8.95 -3.24
N LEU A 24 -2.76 -9.52 -3.52
CA LEU A 24 -2.06 -10.38 -2.57
C LEU A 24 -1.68 -9.60 -1.30
N ALA A 25 -1.13 -8.39 -1.43
CA ALA A 25 -0.77 -7.53 -0.30
C ALA A 25 -2.01 -7.21 0.55
N LEU A 26 -3.14 -6.89 -0.09
CA LEU A 26 -4.41 -6.66 0.60
C LEU A 26 -4.91 -7.90 1.35
N VAL A 27 -4.90 -9.07 0.71
CA VAL A 27 -5.33 -10.33 1.33
C VAL A 27 -4.46 -10.66 2.54
N VAL A 28 -3.14 -10.55 2.41
CA VAL A 28 -2.21 -10.79 3.52
C VAL A 28 -2.46 -9.80 4.66
N ALA A 29 -2.64 -8.50 4.35
CA ALA A 29 -2.97 -7.50 5.37
C ALA A 29 -4.28 -7.84 6.10
N LEU A 30 -5.33 -8.23 5.36
CA LEU A 30 -6.61 -8.64 5.93
C LEU A 30 -6.50 -9.88 6.82
N LEU A 31 -5.69 -10.87 6.43
CA LEU A 31 -5.43 -12.08 7.24
C LEU A 31 -4.69 -11.75 8.55
N LEU A 32 -3.90 -10.67 8.59
CA LEU A 32 -3.22 -10.21 9.80
C LEU A 32 -4.12 -9.43 10.75
N THR A 33 -5.29 -8.94 10.29
CA THR A 33 -6.26 -8.19 11.09
C THR A 33 -6.56 -8.78 12.46
N PRO A 34 -6.91 -10.07 12.63
CA PRO A 34 -7.21 -10.63 13.95
C PRO A 34 -6.02 -10.53 14.91
N GLY A 35 -4.80 -10.79 14.44
CA GLY A 35 -3.59 -10.66 15.25
C GLY A 35 -3.36 -9.21 15.69
N ILE A 36 -3.47 -8.28 14.75
CA ILE A 36 -3.37 -6.83 15.02
C ILE A 36 -4.43 -6.41 16.06
N ALA A 37 -5.68 -6.84 15.88
CA ALA A 37 -6.78 -6.48 16.78
C ALA A 37 -6.58 -7.01 18.21
N VAL A 38 -6.12 -8.25 18.36
CA VAL A 38 -5.82 -8.83 19.68
C VAL A 38 -4.68 -8.08 20.36
N SER A 39 -3.56 -7.85 19.67
CA SER A 39 -2.40 -7.14 20.23
C SER A 39 -2.71 -5.69 20.63
N LEU A 40 -3.51 -4.99 19.84
CA LEU A 40 -3.86 -3.60 20.12
C LEU A 40 -4.88 -3.48 21.26
N ARG A 41 -5.89 -4.36 21.31
CA ARG A 41 -6.88 -4.34 22.40
C ARG A 41 -6.28 -4.67 23.77
N SER A 42 -5.22 -5.49 23.81
CA SER A 42 -4.54 -5.81 25.08
C SER A 42 -3.54 -4.75 25.53
N SER A 43 -3.02 -3.93 24.61
CA SER A 43 -1.91 -3.01 24.89
C SER A 43 -2.32 -1.53 24.95
N LEU A 44 -3.44 -1.16 24.33
CA LEU A 44 -3.90 0.23 24.28
C LEU A 44 -4.75 0.59 25.49
N THR A 45 -4.46 1.74 26.06
CA THR A 45 -5.25 2.40 27.10
C THR A 45 -5.65 3.78 26.62
N SER A 46 -6.61 4.41 27.29
CA SER A 46 -7.02 5.79 26.97
C SER A 46 -5.88 6.80 27.08
N GLN A 47 -4.84 6.50 27.86
CA GLN A 47 -3.70 7.38 28.08
C GLN A 47 -2.68 7.34 26.94
N ASN A 48 -2.51 6.21 26.26
CA ASN A 48 -1.46 6.02 25.25
C ASN A 48 -1.99 6.01 23.79
N VAL A 49 -3.31 6.05 23.61
CA VAL A 49 -3.95 5.95 22.28
C VAL A 49 -3.51 7.07 21.33
N GLY A 50 -3.38 8.29 21.85
CA GLY A 50 -2.96 9.46 21.06
C GLY A 50 -1.53 9.31 20.55
N ASP A 51 -0.60 8.98 21.45
CA ASP A 51 0.81 8.75 21.10
C ASP A 51 0.97 7.62 20.08
N PHE A 52 0.18 6.54 20.24
CA PHE A 52 0.20 5.42 19.31
C PHE A 52 -0.27 5.83 17.90
N LEU A 53 -1.33 6.65 17.80
CA LEU A 53 -1.79 7.19 16.51
C LEU A 53 -0.75 8.10 15.86
N VAL A 54 0.01 8.88 16.64
CA VAL A 54 1.10 9.71 16.12
C VAL A 54 2.21 8.83 15.53
N VAL A 55 2.63 7.77 16.24
CA VAL A 55 3.63 6.82 15.73
C VAL A 55 3.15 6.15 14.46
N LEU A 56 1.91 5.66 14.41
CA LEU A 56 1.33 5.07 13.20
C LEU A 56 1.31 6.06 12.03
N SER A 57 1.00 7.33 12.28
CA SER A 57 0.97 8.36 11.24
C SER A 57 2.37 8.62 10.66
N ILE A 58 3.39 8.69 11.51
CA ILE A 58 4.79 8.86 11.07
C ILE A 58 5.24 7.66 10.24
N LEU A 59 4.94 6.44 10.70
CA LEU A 59 5.27 5.22 9.96
C LEU A 59 4.55 5.19 8.62
N LEU A 60 3.26 5.52 8.58
CA LEU A 60 2.48 5.53 7.35
C LEU A 60 3.06 6.50 6.32
N VAL A 61 3.37 7.73 6.74
CA VAL A 61 4.01 8.73 5.87
C VAL A 61 5.37 8.24 5.37
N THR A 62 6.17 7.64 6.25
CA THR A 62 7.49 7.07 5.88
C THR A 62 7.35 5.97 4.83
N VAL A 63 6.37 5.08 4.98
CA VAL A 63 6.10 4.00 4.03
C VAL A 63 5.59 4.55 2.69
N CYS A 64 4.76 5.60 2.70
CA CYS A 64 4.36 6.30 1.48
C CYS A 64 5.59 6.84 0.73
N PHE A 65 6.49 7.54 1.43
CA PHE A 65 7.72 8.06 0.83
C PHE A 65 8.62 6.95 0.30
N ALA A 66 8.80 5.87 1.06
CA ALA A 66 9.58 4.73 0.61
C ALA A 66 8.97 4.07 -0.64
N ASN A 67 7.64 3.93 -0.68
CA ASN A 67 6.94 3.41 -1.87
C ASN A 67 7.17 4.30 -3.10
N PHE A 68 7.24 5.62 -2.93
CA PHE A 68 7.53 6.54 -4.03
C PHE A 68 9.01 6.54 -4.43
N ALA A 69 9.94 6.43 -3.47
CA ALA A 69 11.37 6.44 -3.73
C ALA A 69 11.87 5.17 -4.45
N PHE A 70 11.31 4.01 -4.10
CA PHE A 70 11.64 2.73 -4.72
C PHE A 70 10.70 2.38 -5.90
N SER A 71 9.98 3.37 -6.40
CA SER A 71 9.07 3.23 -7.53
C SER A 71 9.82 3.04 -8.87
N TYR A 72 9.08 2.79 -9.94
CA TYR A 72 9.62 2.43 -11.26
C TYR A 72 10.33 3.61 -11.97
N GLU A 73 10.31 4.81 -11.38
CA GLU A 73 10.85 6.04 -11.97
C GLU A 73 12.35 6.02 -12.26
N HIS A 74 13.14 5.24 -11.49
CA HIS A 74 14.60 5.24 -11.56
C HIS A 74 15.21 4.08 -12.37
N LEU A 75 14.39 3.26 -13.03
CA LEU A 75 14.85 2.07 -13.74
C LEU A 75 15.51 2.45 -15.10
N PRO A 76 16.81 2.13 -15.32
CA PRO A 76 17.48 2.40 -16.59
C PRO A 76 16.95 1.49 -17.71
N ARG A 77 16.82 2.04 -18.93
CA ARG A 77 16.42 1.28 -20.12
C ARG A 77 17.44 0.16 -20.40
N GLY A 78 16.99 -1.09 -20.42
CA GLY A 78 17.80 -2.25 -20.83
C GLY A 78 18.06 -3.32 -19.77
N PHE A 79 17.84 -3.04 -18.48
CA PHE A 79 17.96 -4.02 -17.38
C PHE A 79 16.58 -4.56 -16.92
N LEU A 80 15.78 -4.98 -17.90
CA LEU A 80 14.31 -5.00 -17.79
C LEU A 80 13.70 -6.04 -16.85
N GLN A 81 14.38 -7.13 -16.48
CA GLN A 81 13.72 -8.22 -15.74
C GLN A 81 14.05 -8.22 -14.25
N GLU A 82 15.34 -8.20 -13.88
CA GLU A 82 15.76 -8.30 -12.46
C GLU A 82 15.42 -7.03 -11.67
N LEU A 83 15.67 -5.86 -12.27
CA LEU A 83 15.39 -4.57 -11.66
C LEU A 83 13.87 -4.29 -11.59
N LEU A 84 13.10 -4.78 -12.55
CA LEU A 84 11.64 -4.74 -12.51
C LEU A 84 11.08 -5.67 -11.43
N ALA A 85 11.63 -6.88 -11.29
CA ALA A 85 11.27 -7.80 -10.21
C ALA A 85 11.57 -7.21 -8.84
N LEU A 86 12.71 -6.54 -8.68
CA LEU A 86 13.07 -5.84 -7.46
C LEU A 86 12.11 -4.69 -7.14
N ALA A 87 11.73 -3.89 -8.14
CA ALA A 87 10.74 -2.83 -7.98
C ALA A 87 9.36 -3.38 -7.58
N HIS A 88 8.90 -4.48 -8.21
CA HIS A 88 7.67 -5.17 -7.81
C HIS A 88 7.74 -5.72 -6.38
N ALA A 89 8.87 -6.27 -5.97
CA ALA A 89 9.06 -6.81 -4.62
C ALA A 89 9.09 -5.68 -3.56
N ALA A 90 9.80 -4.58 -3.83
CA ALA A 90 9.89 -3.43 -2.94
C ALA A 90 8.51 -2.77 -2.76
N THR A 91 7.83 -2.44 -3.86
CA THR A 91 6.48 -1.86 -3.83
C THR A 91 5.45 -2.81 -3.21
N PHE A 92 5.56 -4.12 -3.43
CA PHE A 92 4.74 -5.11 -2.73
C PHE A 92 4.90 -5.02 -1.20
N LEU A 93 6.14 -4.96 -0.72
CA LEU A 93 6.42 -4.87 0.72
C LEU A 93 5.87 -3.57 1.32
N PHE A 94 6.06 -2.44 0.63
CA PHE A 94 5.53 -1.15 1.10
C PHE A 94 4.00 -1.08 1.05
N MET A 95 3.37 -1.62 0.00
CA MET A 95 1.91 -1.72 -0.07
C MET A 95 1.34 -2.65 1.01
N LEU A 96 2.02 -3.76 1.32
CA LEU A 96 1.64 -4.63 2.43
C LEU A 96 1.76 -3.89 3.78
N LEU A 97 2.90 -3.25 4.02
CA LEU A 97 3.14 -2.52 5.27
C LEU A 97 2.14 -1.36 5.45
N MET A 98 1.84 -0.64 4.37
CA MET A 98 0.79 0.38 4.34
C MET A 98 -0.58 -0.20 4.71
N GLY A 99 -0.96 -1.33 4.12
CA GLY A 99 -2.22 -2.01 4.43
C GLY A 99 -2.31 -2.40 5.92
N VAL A 100 -1.24 -2.97 6.47
CA VAL A 100 -1.13 -3.31 7.90
C VAL A 100 -1.27 -2.07 8.78
N LEU A 101 -0.59 -0.97 8.45
CA LEU A 101 -0.67 0.29 9.20
C LEU A 101 -2.07 0.90 9.14
N LEU A 102 -2.73 0.90 7.99
CA LEU A 102 -4.10 1.41 7.84
C LEU A 102 -5.12 0.57 8.60
N ILE A 103 -4.94 -0.76 8.63
CA ILE A 103 -5.74 -1.64 9.48
C ILE A 103 -5.51 -1.31 10.96
N ALA A 104 -4.25 -1.14 11.38
CA ALA A 104 -3.93 -0.75 12.76
C ALA A 104 -4.61 0.57 13.14
N VAL A 105 -4.51 1.60 12.30
CA VAL A 105 -5.22 2.88 12.51
C VAL A 105 -6.72 2.68 12.65
N THR A 106 -7.32 1.87 11.77
CA THR A 106 -8.76 1.59 11.79
C THR A 106 -9.19 0.88 13.07
N VAL A 107 -8.41 -0.10 13.54
CA VAL A 107 -8.64 -0.81 14.80
C VAL A 107 -8.50 0.14 15.99
N VAL A 108 -7.48 0.98 16.02
CA VAL A 108 -7.29 1.97 17.09
C VAL A 108 -8.48 2.92 17.16
N ILE A 109 -8.92 3.44 16.01
CA ILE A 109 -10.11 4.30 15.93
C ILE A 109 -11.37 3.56 16.37
N GLN A 110 -11.53 2.28 16.01
CA GLN A 110 -12.66 1.48 16.48
C GLN A 110 -12.71 1.38 18.01
N ILE A 111 -11.55 1.26 18.66
CA ILE A 111 -11.43 1.15 20.12
C ILE A 111 -11.66 2.51 20.79
N ALA A 112 -11.00 3.56 20.30
CA ALA A 112 -10.99 4.89 20.93
C ALA A 112 -12.22 5.74 20.58
N TYR A 113 -12.69 5.65 19.33
CA TYR A 113 -13.77 6.46 18.77
C TYR A 113 -14.75 5.59 17.94
N PRO A 114 -15.53 4.69 18.58
CA PRO A 114 -16.36 3.71 17.87
C PRO A 114 -17.34 4.34 16.88
N THR A 115 -17.85 5.53 17.17
CA THR A 115 -18.77 6.29 16.31
C THR A 115 -18.12 6.76 14.99
N MET A 116 -16.79 6.90 14.97
CA MET A 116 -16.03 7.32 13.80
C MET A 116 -15.47 6.14 12.99
N PHE A 117 -15.73 4.89 13.42
CA PHE A 117 -15.17 3.69 12.81
C PHE A 117 -15.47 3.58 11.31
N LEU A 118 -16.74 3.69 10.91
CA LEU A 118 -17.13 3.54 9.50
C LEU A 118 -16.52 4.64 8.62
N LEU A 119 -16.43 5.86 9.16
CA LEU A 119 -15.81 6.98 8.47
C LEU A 119 -14.32 6.72 8.25
N ALA A 120 -13.60 6.32 9.30
CA ALA A 120 -12.18 6.02 9.23
C ALA A 120 -11.88 4.82 8.31
N LEU A 121 -12.69 3.76 8.39
CA LEU A 121 -12.58 2.62 7.49
C LEU A 121 -12.74 3.05 6.02
N GLY A 122 -13.73 3.89 5.72
CA GLY A 122 -13.95 4.43 4.38
C GLY A 122 -12.77 5.25 3.87
N PHE A 123 -12.25 6.18 4.67
CA PHE A 123 -11.08 6.99 4.30
C PHE A 123 -9.82 6.15 4.10
N ASN A 124 -9.55 5.20 5.01
CA ASN A 124 -8.39 4.33 4.91
C ASN A 124 -8.48 3.39 3.69
N ALA A 125 -9.68 2.89 3.38
CA ALA A 125 -9.91 2.09 2.17
C ALA A 125 -9.66 2.93 0.89
N LEU A 126 -10.18 4.16 0.84
CA LEU A 126 -9.95 5.08 -0.28
C LEU A 126 -8.45 5.41 -0.44
N LEU A 127 -7.75 5.65 0.68
CA LEU A 127 -6.31 5.91 0.66
C LEU A 127 -5.52 4.72 0.11
N TYR A 128 -5.84 3.50 0.56
CA TYR A 128 -5.20 2.29 0.04
C TYR A 128 -5.46 2.10 -1.45
N LEU A 129 -6.70 2.29 -1.90
CA LEU A 129 -7.07 2.23 -3.32
C LEU A 129 -6.33 3.28 -4.15
N ALA A 130 -6.22 4.52 -3.66
CA ALA A 130 -5.46 5.58 -4.33
C ALA A 130 -3.99 5.19 -4.51
N MET A 131 -3.38 4.56 -3.50
CA MET A 131 -1.99 4.10 -3.56
C MET A 131 -1.81 2.91 -4.52
N MET A 132 -2.78 1.97 -4.56
CA MET A 132 -2.77 0.89 -5.57
C MET A 132 -2.86 1.43 -7.00
N LEU A 133 -3.71 2.43 -7.23
CA LEU A 133 -3.86 3.08 -8.53
C LEU A 133 -2.61 3.87 -8.92
N TYR A 134 -1.97 4.55 -7.96
CA TYR A 134 -0.70 5.22 -8.18
C TYR A 134 0.40 4.24 -8.59
N ASP A 135 0.55 3.15 -7.85
CA ASP A 135 1.54 2.10 -8.13
C ASP A 135 1.32 1.46 -9.52
N LEU A 136 0.05 1.24 -9.91
CA LEU A 136 -0.30 0.80 -11.26
C LEU A 136 0.08 1.85 -12.31
N TRP A 137 -0.29 3.11 -12.10
CA TRP A 137 0.04 4.20 -13.01
C TRP A 137 1.56 4.35 -13.20
N ASP A 138 2.33 4.21 -12.13
CA ASP A 138 3.78 4.33 -12.17
C ASP A 138 4.43 3.18 -12.98
N SER A 139 3.96 1.95 -12.80
CA SER A 139 4.38 0.81 -13.63
C SER A 139 4.07 1.01 -15.12
N LEU A 140 2.95 1.64 -15.44
CA LEU A 140 2.55 1.96 -16.82
C LEU A 140 3.36 3.11 -17.41
N ARG A 141 3.75 4.08 -16.59
CA ARG A 141 4.60 5.21 -17.01
C ARG A 141 5.97 4.73 -17.46
N MET A 142 6.51 3.68 -16.84
CA MET A 142 7.77 3.04 -17.26
C MET A 142 7.70 2.51 -18.70
N LEU A 143 6.62 1.83 -19.07
CA LEU A 143 6.43 1.27 -20.42
C LEU A 143 6.39 2.34 -21.52
N ASN A 144 5.91 3.54 -21.20
CA ASN A 144 5.77 4.65 -22.14
C ASN A 144 7.04 5.50 -22.25
N ARG A 145 8.11 5.21 -21.49
CA ARG A 145 9.40 5.91 -21.57
C ARG A 145 10.34 5.24 -22.57
#